data_AF-A0A2H6FXK4-F1
#
_entry.id   AF-A0A2H6FXK4-F1
#
_cell.length_a   1.000
_cell.length_b   1.000
_cell.length_c   1.000
_cell.angle_alpha   90.00
_cell.angle_beta   90.00
_cell.angle_gamma   90.00
#
_symmetry.space_group_name_H-M   'P 1'
#
loop_
_entity.id
_entity.type
_entity.pdbx_description
1 polymer ?
#
loop_
_entity_poly.entity_id
_entity_poly.type
_entity_poly.pdbx_seq_one_letter_code
_entity_poly.pdbx_strand_id
1 'polypeptide(L)'
;MTYPKRLIEVDLPIKKISAHARREKSIRHGHISTLHIWWARRPLAACRAVICAALWPDPGDSDCPEKFKTEAARLMKTFRDKRGGKPRNWDDGVELRQALLDFIADFANWDNSTNKDFLETSRALTQVAHESLGGEPGTRPLVVDPFAGGG
;
A
#
# COMPACT_ATOMS: atom_id res chain seq x y z
N MET A 1 0.78 8.87 24.86
CA MET A 1 0.93 7.67 24.01
C MET A 1 1.47 8.16 22.68
N THR A 2 2.70 7.79 22.35
CA THR A 2 3.26 8.06 21.03
C THR A 2 2.80 6.92 20.12
N TYR A 3 2.14 7.26 19.02
CA TYR A 3 1.71 6.27 18.03
C TYR A 3 2.79 6.16 16.96
N PRO A 4 3.06 4.94 16.43
CA PRO A 4 3.98 4.78 15.33
C PRO A 4 3.49 5.59 14.13
N LYS A 5 4.41 6.31 13.50
CA LYS A 5 4.08 7.07 12.28
C LYS A 5 3.59 6.13 11.19
N ARG A 6 2.70 6.63 10.35
CA ARG A 6 2.25 5.94 9.13
C ARG A 6 3.14 6.32 7.96
N LEU A 7 3.22 5.44 6.96
CA LEU A 7 3.98 5.76 5.74
C LEU A 7 3.52 7.10 5.14
N ILE A 8 2.20 7.34 5.07
CA ILE A 8 1.64 8.58 4.52
C ILE A 8 2.05 9.86 5.26
N GLU A 9 2.42 9.76 6.55
CA GLU A 9 2.86 10.90 7.36
C GLU A 9 4.33 11.24 7.12
N VAL A 10 5.09 10.31 6.53
CA VAL A 10 6.53 10.46 6.29
C VAL A 10 6.80 10.75 4.83
N ASP A 11 6.29 9.92 3.92
CA ASP A 11 6.44 10.11 2.48
C ASP A 11 5.35 9.36 1.69
N LEU A 12 5.09 9.81 0.47
CA LEU A 12 4.21 9.14 -0.46
C LEU A 12 4.79 9.30 -1.88
N PRO A 13 4.85 8.24 -2.70
CA PRO A 13 5.45 8.30 -4.04
C PRO A 13 4.52 9.00 -5.06
N ILE A 14 4.22 10.28 -4.82
CA ILE A 14 3.22 11.10 -5.50
C ILE A 14 3.48 11.14 -7.00
N LYS A 15 4.74 11.24 -7.44
CA LYS A 15 5.10 11.31 -8.86
C LYS A 15 4.58 10.10 -9.64
N LYS A 16 4.80 8.89 -9.12
CA LYS A 16 4.44 7.63 -9.78
C LYS A 16 2.94 7.33 -9.64
N ILE A 17 2.36 7.56 -8.46
CA ILE A 17 0.91 7.48 -8.23
C ILE A 17 0.17 8.42 -9.20
N SER A 18 0.63 9.67 -9.34
CA SER A 18 0.02 10.67 -10.22
C SER A 18 0.15 10.32 -11.70
N ALA A 19 1.23 9.62 -12.09
CA ALA A 19 1.35 9.09 -13.45
C ALA A 19 0.29 8.01 -13.71
N HIS A 20 0.11 7.06 -12.78
CA HIS A 20 -0.92 6.02 -12.88
C HIS A 20 -2.33 6.60 -12.86
N ALA A 21 -2.61 7.55 -11.97
CA ALA A 21 -3.90 8.24 -11.87
C ALA A 21 -4.26 9.02 -13.14
N ARG A 22 -3.28 9.67 -13.81
CA ARG A 22 -3.51 10.33 -15.10
C ARG A 22 -3.79 9.32 -16.21
N ARG A 23 -3.04 8.22 -16.26
CA ARG A 23 -3.25 7.13 -17.24
C ARG A 23 -4.63 6.48 -17.06
N GLU A 24 -5.06 6.28 -15.83
CA GLU A 24 -6.36 5.66 -15.52
C GLU A 24 -7.53 6.42 -16.17
N LYS A 25 -7.49 7.75 -16.17
CA LYS A 25 -8.52 8.61 -16.77
C LYS A 25 -8.68 8.43 -18.29
N SER A 26 -7.64 7.99 -18.99
CA SER A 26 -7.68 7.78 -20.43
C SER A 26 -8.11 6.36 -20.83
N ILE A 27 -8.32 5.45 -19.87
CA ILE A 27 -8.80 4.10 -20.14
C ILE A 27 -10.30 4.17 -20.52
N ARG A 28 -10.63 3.70 -21.72
CA ARG A 28 -12.00 3.75 -22.28
C ARG A 28 -12.75 2.42 -22.24
N HIS A 29 -12.09 1.33 -21.89
CA HIS A 29 -12.70 -0.01 -21.84
C HIS A 29 -12.20 -0.78 -20.62
N GLY A 30 -13.10 -1.55 -19.99
CA GLY A 30 -12.76 -2.47 -18.89
C GLY A 30 -12.40 -1.80 -17.55
N HIS A 31 -12.49 -0.48 -17.45
CA HIS A 31 -12.23 0.25 -16.21
C HIS A 31 -13.53 0.58 -15.48
N ILE A 32 -13.55 0.58 -14.15
CA ILE A 32 -14.78 0.81 -13.38
C ILE A 32 -15.42 2.18 -13.69
N SER A 33 -14.61 3.16 -14.11
CA SER A 33 -15.09 4.49 -14.49
C SER A 33 -15.97 4.50 -15.73
N THR A 34 -15.95 3.44 -16.54
CA THR A 34 -16.80 3.30 -17.73
C THR A 34 -18.16 2.68 -17.40
N LEU A 35 -18.35 2.14 -16.19
CA LEU A 35 -19.64 1.55 -15.77
C LEU A 35 -20.66 2.61 -15.33
N HIS A 36 -20.22 3.65 -14.62
CA HIS A 36 -21.06 4.74 -14.12
C HIS A 36 -20.22 6.01 -13.99
N ILE A 37 -20.83 7.19 -13.82
CA ILE A 37 -20.13 8.46 -13.55
C ILE A 37 -20.48 8.92 -12.13
N TRP A 38 -19.53 8.78 -11.20
CA TRP A 38 -19.72 9.21 -9.80
C TRP A 38 -19.42 10.69 -9.63
N TRP A 39 -20.19 11.37 -8.78
CA TRP A 39 -19.87 12.72 -8.34
C TRP A 39 -18.59 12.68 -7.48
N ALA A 40 -17.60 13.50 -7.84
CA ALA A 40 -16.31 13.64 -7.14
C ALA A 40 -15.36 12.42 -7.10
N ARG A 41 -15.49 11.46 -8.05
CA ARG A 41 -14.60 10.27 -8.14
C ARG A 41 -13.11 10.61 -7.96
N ARG A 42 -12.46 9.91 -7.04
CA ARG A 42 -11.00 9.90 -6.92
C ARG A 42 -10.38 8.78 -7.78
N PRO A 43 -9.19 8.98 -8.38
CA PRO A 43 -8.53 7.92 -9.14
C PRO A 43 -8.23 6.70 -8.26
N LEU A 44 -8.57 5.50 -8.71
CA LEU A 44 -8.37 4.26 -7.94
C LEU A 44 -6.89 4.04 -7.61
N ALA A 45 -5.99 4.42 -8.52
CA ALA A 45 -4.56 4.44 -8.28
C ALA A 45 -4.17 5.22 -7.01
N ALA A 46 -4.80 6.38 -6.78
CA ALA A 46 -4.56 7.20 -5.60
C ALA A 46 -5.22 6.58 -4.36
N CYS A 47 -6.46 6.14 -4.46
CA CYS A 47 -7.21 5.54 -3.35
C CYS A 47 -6.48 4.32 -2.76
N ARG A 48 -6.03 3.41 -3.63
CA ARG A 48 -5.27 2.22 -3.24
C ARG A 48 -3.96 2.59 -2.53
N ALA A 49 -3.23 3.55 -3.08
CA ALA A 49 -1.97 3.97 -2.50
C ALA A 49 -2.15 4.62 -1.12
N VAL A 50 -3.16 5.48 -0.99
CA VAL A 50 -3.49 6.14 0.28
C VAL A 50 -3.94 5.14 1.33
N ILE A 51 -4.78 4.15 0.99
CA ILE A 51 -5.20 3.11 1.94
C ILE A 51 -4.00 2.32 2.46
N CYS A 52 -3.13 1.84 1.58
CA CYS A 52 -1.92 1.12 2.02
C CYS A 52 -1.03 2.02 2.88
N ALA A 53 -0.75 3.24 2.44
CA ALA A 53 0.13 4.17 3.16
C ALA A 53 -0.42 4.63 4.51
N ALA A 54 -1.75 4.72 4.65
CA ALA A 54 -2.41 5.09 5.91
C ALA A 54 -2.45 3.93 6.91
N LEU A 55 -2.58 2.69 6.43
CA LEU A 55 -2.69 1.52 7.30
C LEU A 55 -1.33 1.00 7.77
N TRP A 56 -0.27 1.15 6.99
CA TRP A 56 1.02 0.56 7.30
C TRP A 56 1.87 1.49 8.18
N PRO A 57 2.37 0.99 9.33
CA PRO A 57 3.38 1.69 10.12
C PRO A 57 4.64 1.95 9.31
N ASP A 58 5.35 3.01 9.65
CA ASP A 58 6.65 3.32 9.09
C ASP A 58 7.76 2.49 9.79
N PRO A 59 8.44 1.57 9.11
CA PRO A 59 9.51 0.76 9.70
C PRO A 59 10.76 1.55 10.11
N GLY A 60 10.96 2.77 9.58
CA GLY A 60 12.07 3.63 9.96
C GLY A 60 11.79 4.53 11.17
N ASP A 61 10.60 4.43 11.76
CA ASP A 61 10.23 5.14 12.99
C ASP A 61 10.63 4.32 14.23
N SER A 62 11.02 5.01 15.32
CA SER A 62 11.47 4.35 16.56
C SER A 62 10.36 3.54 17.23
N ASP A 63 9.11 4.00 17.09
CA ASP A 63 7.95 3.46 17.78
C ASP A 63 7.25 2.35 16.98
N CYS A 64 7.80 1.99 15.81
CA CYS A 64 7.24 0.97 14.95
C CYS A 64 7.36 -0.43 15.58
N PRO A 65 6.26 -1.21 15.66
CA PRO A 65 6.29 -2.55 16.25
C PRO A 65 7.29 -3.49 15.55
N GLU A 66 8.14 -4.16 16.34
CA GLU A 66 9.13 -5.11 15.82
C GLU A 66 8.52 -6.30 15.07
N LYS A 67 7.31 -6.74 15.49
CA LYS A 67 6.52 -7.76 14.77
C LYS A 67 6.23 -7.31 13.34
N PHE A 68 5.86 -6.05 13.13
CA PHE A 68 5.59 -5.51 11.80
C PHE A 68 6.87 -5.44 10.96
N LYS A 69 7.97 -4.90 11.51
CA LYS A 69 9.25 -4.80 10.78
C LYS A 69 9.72 -6.16 10.27
N THR A 70 9.73 -7.17 11.14
CA THR A 70 10.21 -8.52 10.82
C THR A 70 9.37 -9.18 9.74
N GLU A 71 8.04 -9.16 9.87
CA GLU A 71 7.16 -9.77 8.89
C GLU A 71 7.09 -8.97 7.58
N ALA A 72 7.11 -7.64 7.65
CA ALA A 72 7.16 -6.80 6.45
C ALA A 72 8.45 -7.06 5.65
N ALA A 73 9.60 -7.18 6.32
CA ALA A 73 10.86 -7.56 5.68
C ALA A 73 10.75 -8.93 4.98
N ARG A 74 10.17 -9.94 5.66
CA ARG A 74 9.96 -11.28 5.09
C ARG A 74 9.04 -11.26 3.86
N LEU A 75 7.92 -10.55 3.95
CA LEU A 75 6.94 -10.42 2.86
C LEU A 75 7.52 -9.68 1.67
N MET A 76 8.22 -8.56 1.91
CA MET A 76 8.85 -7.77 0.87
C MET A 76 10.00 -8.51 0.18
N LYS A 77 10.79 -9.28 0.94
CA LYS A 77 11.80 -10.19 0.39
C LYS A 77 11.18 -11.23 -0.54
N THR A 78 10.14 -11.92 -0.07
CA THR A 78 9.42 -12.95 -0.86
C THR A 78 8.79 -12.36 -2.13
N PHE A 79 8.15 -11.19 -2.01
CA PHE A 79 7.56 -10.48 -3.15
C PHE A 79 8.61 -10.08 -4.17
N ARG A 80 9.77 -9.58 -3.69
CA ARG A 80 10.87 -9.16 -4.55
C ARG A 80 11.56 -10.35 -5.23
N ASP A 81 11.77 -11.46 -4.54
CA ASP A 81 12.42 -12.66 -5.08
C ASP A 81 11.66 -13.20 -6.31
N LYS A 82 10.33 -13.06 -6.33
CA LYS A 82 9.48 -13.42 -7.48
C LYS A 82 9.62 -12.48 -8.68
N ARG A 83 9.88 -11.18 -8.46
CA ARG A 83 9.82 -10.12 -9.50
C ARG A 83 11.19 -9.60 -9.94
N GLY A 84 12.23 -9.88 -9.17
CA GLY A 84 13.54 -9.25 -9.32
C GLY A 84 13.55 -7.78 -8.87
N GLY A 85 14.76 -7.21 -8.74
CA GLY A 85 14.94 -5.80 -8.38
C GLY A 85 16.34 -5.52 -7.83
N LYS A 86 16.62 -4.24 -7.50
CA LYS A 86 17.89 -3.82 -6.90
C LYS A 86 18.08 -4.41 -5.50
N PRO A 87 19.29 -4.89 -5.13
CA PRO A 87 19.58 -5.39 -3.78
C PRO A 87 19.18 -4.34 -2.73
N ARG A 88 18.61 -4.82 -1.63
CA ARG A 88 18.21 -4.02 -0.48
C ARG A 88 18.63 -4.74 0.79
N ASN A 89 18.99 -3.96 1.79
CA ASN A 89 19.14 -4.38 3.17
C ASN A 89 17.75 -4.41 3.84
N TRP A 90 17.31 -5.59 4.25
CA TRP A 90 16.00 -5.78 4.88
C TRP A 90 16.00 -5.51 6.38
N ASP A 91 17.19 -5.39 6.98
CA ASP A 91 17.37 -5.11 8.41
C ASP A 91 17.37 -3.59 8.68
N ASP A 92 17.57 -2.76 7.64
CA ASP A 92 17.48 -1.31 7.74
C ASP A 92 16.02 -0.84 7.56
N GLY A 93 15.47 -0.22 8.61
CA GLY A 93 14.11 0.33 8.60
C GLY A 93 13.90 1.40 7.54
N VAL A 94 14.92 2.18 7.17
CA VAL A 94 14.80 3.21 6.13
C VAL A 94 14.74 2.58 4.73
N GLU A 95 15.55 1.55 4.47
CA GLU A 95 15.46 0.79 3.22
C GLU A 95 14.15 0.01 3.11
N LEU A 96 13.66 -0.56 4.22
CA LEU A 96 12.37 -1.24 4.27
C LEU A 96 11.21 -0.25 4.02
N ARG A 97 11.27 0.96 4.57
CA ARG A 97 10.33 2.06 4.27
C ARG A 97 10.30 2.32 2.77
N GLN A 98 11.47 2.51 2.16
CA GLN A 98 11.55 2.75 0.72
C GLN A 98 11.00 1.57 -0.09
N ALA A 99 11.16 0.33 0.38
CA ALA A 99 10.60 -0.86 -0.27
C ALA A 99 9.08 -0.89 -0.23
N LEU A 100 8.49 -0.52 0.90
CA LEU A 100 7.03 -0.39 1.04
C LEU A 100 6.48 0.75 0.17
N LEU A 101 7.16 1.89 0.10
CA LEU A 101 6.78 3.01 -0.77
C LEU A 101 6.85 2.63 -2.24
N ASP A 102 7.92 1.95 -2.67
CA ASP A 102 8.05 1.48 -4.05
C ASP A 102 6.97 0.44 -4.40
N PHE A 103 6.67 -0.47 -3.46
CA PHE A 103 5.55 -1.41 -3.60
C PHE A 103 4.23 -0.69 -3.80
N ILE A 104 3.93 0.31 -2.96
CA ILE A 104 2.70 1.13 -3.06
C ILE A 104 2.64 1.81 -4.43
N ALA A 105 3.76 2.37 -4.87
CA ALA A 105 3.85 3.05 -6.17
C ALA A 105 3.57 2.11 -7.34
N ASP A 106 4.10 0.88 -7.29
CA ASP A 106 3.83 -0.15 -8.29
C ASP A 106 2.40 -0.68 -8.21
N PHE A 107 1.87 -0.87 -7.01
CA PHE A 107 0.53 -1.40 -6.79
C PHE A 107 -0.57 -0.39 -7.17
N ALA A 108 -0.26 0.91 -7.14
CA ALA A 108 -1.13 1.96 -7.66
C ALA A 108 -1.48 1.77 -9.15
N ASN A 109 -0.66 1.05 -9.92
CA ASN A 109 -0.98 0.74 -11.30
C ASN A 109 -2.25 -0.13 -11.41
N TRP A 110 -3.23 0.31 -12.19
CA TRP A 110 -4.47 -0.44 -12.43
C TRP A 110 -4.22 -1.86 -12.95
N ASP A 111 -3.22 -2.05 -13.82
CA ASP A 111 -2.88 -3.35 -14.39
C ASP A 111 -2.45 -4.37 -13.32
N ASN A 112 -1.99 -3.91 -12.16
CA ASN A 112 -1.59 -4.75 -11.03
C ASN A 112 -2.75 -5.08 -10.08
N SER A 113 -3.95 -4.52 -10.30
CA SER A 113 -5.10 -4.71 -9.41
C SER A 113 -5.67 -6.14 -9.42
N THR A 114 -5.37 -6.92 -10.45
CA THR A 114 -5.77 -8.33 -10.59
C THR A 114 -4.60 -9.29 -10.39
N ASN A 115 -3.38 -8.78 -10.14
CA ASN A 115 -2.20 -9.60 -9.95
C ASN A 115 -2.19 -10.19 -8.52
N LYS A 116 -2.18 -11.51 -8.43
CA LYS A 116 -2.24 -12.25 -7.14
C LYS A 116 -1.10 -11.90 -6.21
N ASP A 117 0.13 -11.73 -6.71
CA ASP A 117 1.28 -11.44 -5.85
C ASP A 117 1.12 -10.09 -5.13
N PHE A 118 0.61 -9.07 -5.81
CA PHE A 118 0.32 -7.78 -5.19
C PHE A 118 -0.85 -7.85 -4.21
N LEU A 119 -1.93 -8.55 -4.58
CA LEU A 119 -3.10 -8.71 -3.72
C LEU A 119 -2.78 -9.47 -2.43
N GLU A 120 -2.04 -10.58 -2.53
CA GLU A 120 -1.65 -11.40 -1.37
C GLU A 120 -0.66 -10.65 -0.48
N THR A 121 0.35 -10.01 -1.08
CA THR A 121 1.35 -9.24 -0.31
C THR A 121 0.71 -8.05 0.40
N SER A 122 -0.13 -7.27 -0.29
CA SER A 122 -0.81 -6.12 0.33
C SER A 122 -1.77 -6.53 1.45
N ARG A 123 -2.51 -7.63 1.28
CA ARG A 123 -3.38 -8.20 2.33
C ARG A 123 -2.58 -8.69 3.53
N ALA A 124 -1.49 -9.40 3.30
CA ALA A 124 -0.61 -9.88 4.36
C ALA A 124 0.03 -8.71 5.14
N LEU A 125 0.58 -7.70 4.45
CA LEU A 125 1.12 -6.49 5.09
C LEU A 125 0.06 -5.77 5.92
N THR A 126 -1.16 -5.65 5.40
CA THR A 126 -2.27 -5.01 6.11
C THR A 126 -2.71 -5.81 7.33
N GLN A 127 -2.75 -7.14 7.24
CA GLN A 127 -3.08 -8.01 8.37
C GLN A 127 -2.02 -7.90 9.47
N VAL A 128 -0.73 -7.98 9.09
CA VAL A 128 0.38 -7.85 10.04
C VAL A 128 0.36 -6.47 10.70
N ALA A 129 0.11 -5.40 9.94
CA ALA A 129 -0.03 -4.05 10.48
C ALA A 129 -1.15 -3.99 11.52
N HIS A 130 -2.35 -4.49 11.16
CA HIS A 130 -3.52 -4.51 12.05
C HIS A 130 -3.22 -5.22 13.38
N GLU A 131 -2.69 -6.44 13.32
CA GLU A 131 -2.35 -7.20 14.52
C GLU A 131 -1.24 -6.57 15.34
N SER A 132 -0.24 -5.96 14.69
CA SER A 132 0.88 -5.31 15.37
C SER A 132 0.48 -4.03 16.10
N LEU A 133 -0.68 -3.47 15.77
CA LEU A 133 -1.24 -2.25 16.39
C LEU A 133 -2.33 -2.57 17.41
N GLY A 134 -2.46 -3.82 17.82
CA GLY A 134 -3.44 -4.27 18.82
C GLY A 134 -4.77 -4.77 18.25
N GLY A 135 -4.84 -5.02 16.94
CA GLY A 135 -5.99 -5.70 16.32
C GLY A 135 -6.03 -7.18 16.66
N GLU A 136 -7.23 -7.73 16.89
CA GLU A 136 -7.41 -9.15 17.19
C GLU A 136 -7.01 -10.04 16.00
N PRO A 137 -6.28 -11.15 16.22
CA PRO A 137 -5.92 -12.09 15.16
C PRO A 137 -7.12 -12.59 14.37
N GLY A 138 -7.02 -12.65 13.05
CA GLY A 138 -8.11 -13.08 12.16
C GLY A 138 -9.19 -12.01 11.91
N THR A 139 -9.14 -10.86 12.60
CA THR A 139 -9.96 -9.69 12.27
C THR A 139 -9.25 -8.80 11.25
N ARG A 140 -9.99 -7.83 10.70
CA ARG A 140 -9.48 -6.87 9.71
C ARG A 140 -9.66 -5.44 10.21
N PRO A 141 -8.80 -4.50 9.78
CA PRO A 141 -9.00 -3.09 10.10
C PRO A 141 -10.31 -2.60 9.47
N LEU A 142 -11.09 -1.84 10.24
CA LEU A 142 -12.26 -1.16 9.71
C LEU A 142 -11.79 0.03 8.86
N VAL A 143 -12.04 -0.02 7.56
CA VAL A 143 -11.76 1.07 6.63
C VAL A 143 -13.11 1.55 6.09
N VAL A 144 -13.52 2.74 6.53
CA VAL A 144 -14.67 3.43 5.95
C VAL A 144 -14.19 4.07 4.64
N ASP A 145 -14.95 3.94 3.55
CA ASP A 145 -14.60 4.53 2.25
C ASP A 145 -14.40 6.06 2.38
N PRO A 146 -13.14 6.56 2.34
CA PRO A 146 -12.88 7.98 2.51
C PRO A 146 -12.96 8.75 1.18
N PHE A 147 -13.28 8.08 0.07
CA PHE A 147 -13.14 8.64 -1.28
C PHE A 147 -14.47 8.85 -2.01
N ALA A 148 -15.59 8.61 -1.32
CA ALA A 148 -16.94 8.92 -1.77
C ALA A 148 -17.35 8.21 -3.07
N GLY A 149 -17.10 6.90 -3.14
CA GLY A 149 -17.60 6.01 -4.17
C GLY A 149 -16.73 5.87 -5.43
N GLY A 150 -16.90 4.75 -6.14
CA GLY A 150 -16.21 4.44 -7.39
C GLY A 150 -14.70 4.19 -7.31
N GLY A 151 -14.11 4.47 -6.15
CA GLY A 151 -12.73 4.18 -5.80
C GLY A 151 -12.35 4.85 -4.50
#